data_AF-A0A8T4ECQ0-F1
#
_entry.id   AF-A0A8T4ECQ0-F1
#
_cell.length_a   1.000
_cell.length_b   1.000
_cell.length_c   1.000
_cell.angle_alpha   90.00
_cell.angle_beta   90.00
_cell.angle_gamma   90.00
#
_symmetry.space_group_name_H-M   'P 1'
#
loop_
_entity.id
_entity.type
_entity.pdbx_description
1 polymer ?
#
loop_
_entity_poly.entity_id
_entity_poly.type
_entity_poly.pdbx_seq_one_letter_code
_entity_poly.pdbx_strand_id
1 'polypeptide(L)'
;MGRKNVDSQRRKGELTGTPEKRHMRPTKLQDNERALLEILQSLDAKYENLIIVVEGNRDVAILRSLGVKAPIIKTQSSLPRHRIVEKIVEVAGKKGNVLILTDYDREGMKIFRYLEKELELSGAKTLQGVRRRIRKYMATWRCIEEFVSLLDRSDSPEASHQ
;
A
#
# COMPACT_ATOMS: atom_id res chain seq x y z
N MET A 1 33.87 63.59 25.03
CA MET A 1 34.36 64.04 23.71
C MET A 1 34.85 62.83 22.91
N GLY A 2 34.43 62.73 21.63
CA GLY A 2 35.05 61.99 20.50
C GLY A 2 35.38 60.49 20.66
N ARG A 3 34.70 59.55 19.99
CA ARG A 3 34.78 59.11 18.56
C ARG A 3 35.96 58.17 18.21
N LYS A 4 35.59 56.99 17.67
CA LYS A 4 36.25 56.10 16.65
C LYS A 4 37.41 55.23 17.15
N ASN A 5 37.72 54.02 16.64
CA ASN A 5 37.21 53.16 15.56
C ASN A 5 37.81 51.73 15.72
N VAL A 6 37.01 50.70 15.42
CA VAL A 6 37.20 49.55 14.47
C VAL A 6 38.43 48.61 14.57
N ASP A 7 38.12 47.34 14.25
CA ASP A 7 38.95 46.14 13.96
C ASP A 7 39.37 45.29 15.18
N SER A 8 39.26 43.96 15.22
CA SER A 8 39.25 42.97 14.14
C SER A 8 38.69 41.61 14.60
N GLN A 9 37.81 41.03 13.78
CA GLN A 9 37.66 39.60 13.44
C GLN A 9 37.94 38.51 14.51
N ARG A 10 36.88 37.76 14.90
CA ARG A 10 36.99 36.34 15.26
C ARG A 10 36.08 35.48 14.39
N ARG A 11 36.69 34.42 13.85
CA ARG A 11 36.18 33.47 12.86
C ARG A 11 35.31 32.37 13.52
N LYS A 12 34.19 32.07 12.83
CA LYS A 12 33.72 30.75 12.32
C LYS A 12 33.62 29.52 13.23
N GLY A 13 32.48 28.82 13.08
CA GLY A 13 32.26 27.39 13.38
C GLY A 13 30.96 27.15 14.15
N GLU A 14 29.78 27.38 13.56
CA GLU A 14 28.92 26.32 12.95
C GLU A 14 28.43 25.31 13.99
N LEU A 15 27.33 25.63 14.69
CA LEU A 15 25.95 25.26 14.35
C LEU A 15 25.76 23.73 14.31
N THR A 16 25.34 23.20 15.46
CA THR A 16 24.74 21.88 15.62
C THR A 16 23.56 21.74 14.67
N GLY A 17 23.78 21.07 13.54
CA GLY A 17 22.72 20.71 12.60
C GLY A 17 21.77 19.69 13.23
N THR A 18 20.67 20.17 13.79
CA THR A 18 19.44 19.37 13.85
C THR A 18 19.05 19.02 12.41
N PRO A 19 18.69 17.76 12.10
CA PRO A 19 18.27 17.42 10.76
C PRO A 19 16.97 18.19 10.47
N GLU A 20 17.06 19.20 9.62
CA GLU A 20 15.90 19.86 9.04
C GLU A 20 15.02 18.77 8.45
N LYS A 21 13.81 18.64 9.01
CA LYS A 21 12.71 17.93 8.36
C LYS A 21 12.56 18.58 6.99
N ARG A 22 13.09 17.92 5.95
CA ARG A 22 12.84 18.26 4.55
C ARG A 22 11.33 18.43 4.42
N HIS A 23 10.87 19.67 4.32
CA HIS A 23 9.52 19.95 3.89
C HIS A 23 9.42 19.42 2.46
N MET A 24 8.97 18.17 2.32
CA MET A 24 8.61 17.62 1.02
C MET A 24 7.44 18.45 0.53
N ARG A 25 7.67 19.23 -0.52
CA ARG A 25 6.60 19.93 -1.23
C ARG A 25 5.56 18.88 -1.64
N PRO A 26 4.25 19.08 -1.39
CA PRO A 26 3.22 18.16 -1.85
C PRO A 26 3.33 18.12 -3.36
N THR A 27 3.80 17.00 -3.86
CA THR A 27 4.04 16.78 -5.28
C THR A 27 2.82 16.05 -5.77
N LYS A 28 2.07 16.69 -6.68
CA LYS A 28 0.85 16.19 -7.30
C LYS A 28 0.95 14.69 -7.56
N LEU A 29 -0.04 13.91 -7.13
CA LEU A 29 -0.07 12.46 -7.37
C LEU A 29 0.15 12.19 -8.86
N GLN A 30 1.07 11.27 -9.16
CA GLN A 30 1.28 10.74 -10.51
C GLN A 30 0.03 9.97 -10.94
N ASP A 31 -0.24 9.89 -12.24
CA ASP A 31 -1.48 9.28 -12.74
C ASP A 31 -1.62 7.80 -12.35
N ASN A 32 -0.49 7.08 -12.24
CA ASN A 32 -0.49 5.69 -11.77
C ASN A 32 -0.89 5.56 -10.29
N GLU A 33 -0.47 6.51 -9.45
CA GLU A 33 -0.81 6.54 -8.01
C GLU A 33 -2.32 6.78 -7.83
N ARG A 34 -2.87 7.77 -8.55
CA ARG A 34 -4.31 8.05 -8.56
C ARG A 34 -5.12 6.84 -9.02
N ALA A 35 -4.73 6.23 -10.14
CA ALA A 35 -5.42 5.06 -10.68
C ALA A 35 -5.39 3.87 -9.72
N LEU A 36 -4.29 3.69 -8.98
CA LEU A 36 -4.20 2.63 -7.98
C LEU A 36 -5.08 2.90 -6.77
N LEU A 37 -5.06 4.12 -6.23
CA LEU A 37 -5.95 4.54 -5.15
C LEU A 37 -7.42 4.35 -5.53
N GLU A 38 -7.81 4.79 -6.71
CA GLU A 38 -9.17 4.63 -7.23
C GLU A 38 -9.58 3.16 -7.32
N ILE A 39 -8.69 2.28 -7.80
CA ILE A 39 -8.96 0.84 -7.84
C ILE A 39 -9.17 0.30 -6.44
N LEU A 40 -8.27 0.60 -5.50
CA LEU A 40 -8.31 0.06 -4.13
C LEU A 40 -9.55 0.54 -3.36
N GLN A 41 -9.87 1.84 -3.45
CA GLN A 41 -11.01 2.43 -2.76
C GLN A 41 -12.36 2.00 -3.36
N SER A 42 -12.40 1.66 -4.65
CA SER A 42 -13.63 1.17 -5.29
C SER A 42 -13.88 -0.33 -5.12
N LEU A 43 -12.92 -1.10 -4.57
CA LEU A 43 -13.04 -2.55 -4.42
C LEU A 43 -14.29 -2.96 -3.65
N ASP A 44 -14.51 -2.33 -2.49
CA ASP A 44 -15.62 -2.64 -1.58
C ASP A 44 -16.99 -2.36 -2.19
N ALA A 45 -17.10 -1.31 -3.01
CA ALA A 45 -18.35 -0.94 -3.68
C ALA A 45 -18.61 -1.79 -4.94
N LYS A 46 -17.56 -2.32 -5.57
CA LYS A 46 -17.64 -3.03 -6.85
C LYS A 46 -17.83 -4.53 -6.69
N TYR A 47 -17.39 -5.09 -5.58
CA TYR A 47 -17.38 -6.53 -5.36
C TYR A 47 -18.03 -6.87 -4.03
N GLU A 48 -19.25 -7.42 -4.09
CA GLU A 48 -19.90 -8.01 -2.93
C GLU A 48 -19.12 -9.23 -2.42
N ASN A 49 -19.16 -9.45 -1.10
CA ASN A 49 -18.47 -10.57 -0.44
C ASN A 49 -16.99 -10.67 -0.84
N LEU A 50 -16.32 -9.51 -0.94
CA LEU A 50 -14.91 -9.43 -1.27
C LEU A 50 -14.05 -9.85 -0.09
N ILE A 51 -13.09 -10.73 -0.35
CA ILE A 51 -11.96 -11.01 0.53
C ILE A 51 -10.67 -10.66 -0.19
N ILE A 52 -9.77 -10.02 0.53
CA ILE A 52 -8.42 -9.79 0.04
C ILE A 52 -7.47 -10.73 0.76
N VAL A 53 -6.62 -11.42 0.00
CA VAL A 53 -5.61 -12.33 0.52
C VAL A 53 -4.24 -11.71 0.30
N VAL A 54 -3.52 -11.45 1.37
CA VAL A 54 -2.17 -10.85 1.33
C VAL A 54 -1.14 -11.78 1.92
N GLU A 55 0.14 -11.47 1.75
CA GLU A 55 1.20 -12.30 2.29
C GLU A 55 1.39 -12.06 3.79
N GLY A 56 1.63 -10.81 4.20
CA GLY A 56 2.05 -10.47 5.55
C GLY A 56 1.27 -9.33 6.23
N ASN A 57 1.66 -9.02 7.47
CA ASN A 57 1.03 -7.95 8.26
C ASN A 57 1.24 -6.55 7.68
N ARG A 58 2.38 -6.33 7.00
CA ARG A 58 2.71 -5.03 6.41
C ARG A 58 1.70 -4.66 5.33
N ASP A 59 1.34 -5.62 4.49
CA ASP A 59 0.35 -5.46 3.42
C ASP A 59 -1.02 -5.09 4.00
N VAL A 60 -1.41 -5.75 5.11
CA VAL A 60 -2.65 -5.43 5.83
C VAL A 60 -2.66 -3.98 6.26
N ALA A 61 -1.61 -3.54 6.96
CA ALA A 61 -1.52 -2.18 7.48
C ALA A 61 -1.66 -1.15 6.36
N ILE A 62 -0.99 -1.38 5.23
CA ILE A 62 -1.00 -0.44 4.10
C ILE A 62 -2.35 -0.42 3.38
N LEU A 63 -2.94 -1.58 3.08
CA LEU A 63 -4.28 -1.61 2.48
C LEU A 63 -5.31 -0.92 3.37
N ARG A 64 -5.22 -1.10 4.71
CA ARG A 64 -6.09 -0.41 5.66
C ARG A 64 -5.89 1.09 5.64
N SER A 65 -4.65 1.58 5.66
CA SER A 65 -4.37 3.02 5.56
C SER A 65 -4.88 3.64 4.25
N LEU A 66 -4.98 2.85 3.18
CA LEU A 66 -5.52 3.29 1.89
C LEU A 66 -7.06 3.25 1.80
N GLY A 67 -7.72 2.89 2.90
CA GLY A 67 -9.17 2.91 3.01
C GLY A 67 -9.86 1.62 2.55
N VAL A 68 -9.12 0.53 2.31
CA VAL A 68 -9.71 -0.78 2.00
C VAL A 68 -10.43 -1.31 3.24
N LYS A 69 -11.72 -1.64 3.11
CA LYS A 69 -12.56 -2.11 4.22
C LYS A 69 -12.83 -3.61 4.18
N ALA A 70 -12.69 -4.26 3.03
CA ALA A 70 -12.89 -5.69 2.85
C ALA A 70 -12.13 -6.53 3.90
N PRO A 71 -12.66 -7.68 4.34
CA PRO A 71 -11.93 -8.66 5.11
C PRO A 71 -10.57 -9.00 4.45
N ILE A 72 -9.50 -9.03 5.26
CA ILE A 72 -8.15 -9.38 4.78
C ILE A 72 -7.68 -10.65 5.48
N ILE A 73 -7.24 -11.64 4.71
CA ILE A 73 -6.66 -12.90 5.19
C ILE A 73 -5.18 -12.94 4.80
N LYS A 74 -4.32 -13.36 5.72
CA LYS A 74 -2.88 -13.49 5.49
C LYS A 74 -2.50 -14.92 5.13
N THR A 75 -1.56 -15.10 4.21
CA THR A 75 -1.00 -16.41 3.89
C THR A 75 0.16 -16.78 4.81
N GLN A 76 0.99 -15.80 5.24
CA GLN A 76 1.98 -16.01 6.30
C GLN A 76 1.26 -16.15 7.64
N SER A 77 1.03 -17.40 8.01
CA SER A 77 0.46 -17.79 9.30
C SER A 77 1.01 -19.15 9.70
N SER A 78 0.75 -19.56 10.94
CA SER A 78 1.06 -20.91 11.39
C SER A 78 0.16 -21.99 10.75
N LEU A 79 -0.85 -21.58 9.96
CA LEU A 79 -1.78 -22.50 9.34
C LEU A 79 -1.19 -23.11 8.06
N PRO A 80 -1.39 -24.41 7.81
CA PRO A 80 -1.06 -25.01 6.54
C PRO A 80 -1.98 -24.45 5.43
N ARG A 81 -1.48 -24.46 4.19
CA ARG A 81 -2.16 -23.80 3.05
C ARG A 81 -3.60 -24.24 2.81
N HIS A 82 -3.93 -25.52 3.02
CA HIS A 82 -5.30 -26.01 2.86
C HIS A 82 -6.27 -25.38 3.86
N ARG A 83 -5.84 -25.15 5.12
CA ARG A 83 -6.66 -24.45 6.12
C ARG A 83 -6.89 -22.98 5.77
N ILE A 84 -5.94 -22.36 5.09
CA ILE A 84 -6.11 -20.99 4.58
C ILE A 84 -7.20 -20.97 3.50
N VAL A 85 -7.21 -21.96 2.59
CA VAL A 85 -8.29 -22.09 1.58
C VAL A 85 -9.63 -22.28 2.25
N GLU A 86 -9.76 -23.23 3.19
CA GLU A 86 -11.00 -23.46 3.94
C GLU A 86 -11.51 -22.17 4.59
N LYS A 87 -10.63 -21.44 5.27
CA LYS A 87 -10.97 -20.16 5.90
C LYS A 87 -11.43 -19.11 4.89
N ILE A 88 -10.77 -19.01 3.73
CA ILE A 88 -11.20 -18.07 2.68
C ILE A 88 -12.58 -18.45 2.18
N VAL A 89 -12.83 -19.73 1.91
CA VAL A 89 -14.14 -20.21 1.40
C VAL A 89 -15.24 -20.00 2.43
N GLU A 90 -14.96 -20.26 3.71
CA GLU A 90 -15.89 -20.03 4.82
C GLU A 90 -16.33 -18.57 4.91
N VAL A 91 -15.38 -17.64 4.83
CA VAL A 91 -15.67 -16.20 4.92
C VAL A 91 -16.27 -15.65 3.61
N ALA A 92 -15.81 -16.14 2.44
CA ALA A 92 -16.23 -15.62 1.15
C ALA A 92 -17.62 -16.14 0.76
N GLY A 93 -17.95 -17.35 1.20
CA GLY A 93 -19.09 -18.12 0.73
C GLY A 93 -18.91 -18.57 -0.73
N LYS A 94 -19.85 -19.41 -1.21
CA LYS A 94 -19.82 -20.04 -2.54
C LYS A 94 -19.87 -19.07 -3.73
N LYS A 95 -20.16 -17.79 -3.51
CA LYS A 95 -20.22 -16.75 -4.54
C LYS A 95 -19.33 -15.55 -4.22
N GLY A 96 -18.41 -15.70 -3.26
CA GLY A 96 -17.53 -14.62 -2.86
C GLY A 96 -16.47 -14.30 -3.91
N ASN A 97 -16.02 -13.06 -3.87
CA ASN A 97 -14.95 -12.57 -4.73
C ASN A 97 -13.65 -12.58 -3.91
N VAL A 98 -12.59 -13.17 -4.45
CA VAL A 98 -11.29 -13.25 -3.77
C VAL A 98 -10.22 -12.53 -4.58
N LEU A 99 -9.64 -11.47 -4.02
CA LEU A 99 -8.51 -10.76 -4.59
C LEU A 99 -7.22 -11.19 -3.88
N ILE A 100 -6.37 -11.95 -4.57
CA ILE A 100 -5.09 -12.38 -4.02
C ILE A 100 -4.01 -11.36 -4.41
N LEU A 101 -3.34 -10.75 -3.43
CA LEU A 101 -2.28 -9.74 -3.56
C LEU A 101 -0.99 -10.21 -2.88
N THR A 102 -0.59 -11.47 -3.10
CA THR A 102 0.76 -11.95 -2.76
C THR A 102 1.83 -11.30 -3.64
N ASP A 103 3.08 -11.34 -3.18
CA ASP A 103 4.22 -10.81 -3.92
C ASP A 103 4.36 -11.45 -5.30
N TYR A 104 4.96 -10.69 -6.23
CA TYR A 104 5.17 -11.12 -7.62
C TYR A 104 6.50 -11.83 -7.85
N ASP A 105 7.17 -12.25 -6.77
CA ASP A 105 8.34 -13.10 -6.85
C ASP A 105 7.97 -14.57 -7.11
N ARG A 106 8.97 -15.45 -7.15
CA ARG A 106 8.74 -16.87 -7.44
C ARG A 106 7.89 -17.56 -6.36
N GLU A 107 8.01 -17.16 -5.10
CA GLU A 107 7.30 -17.79 -3.98
C GLU A 107 5.86 -17.31 -3.90
N GLY A 108 5.64 -15.99 -3.95
CA GLY A 108 4.34 -15.37 -4.01
C GLY A 108 3.52 -15.81 -5.22
N MET A 109 4.16 -16.07 -6.37
CA MET A 109 3.50 -16.66 -7.54
C MET A 109 3.13 -18.14 -7.37
N LYS A 110 3.92 -18.93 -6.63
CA LYS A 110 3.54 -20.31 -6.27
C LYS A 110 2.33 -20.31 -5.34
N ILE A 111 2.31 -19.41 -4.35
CA ILE A 111 1.18 -19.25 -3.44
C ILE A 111 -0.07 -18.83 -4.21
N PHE A 112 0.05 -17.83 -5.09
CA PHE A 112 -1.05 -17.35 -5.93
C PHE A 112 -1.68 -18.48 -6.73
N ARG A 113 -0.89 -19.24 -7.51
CA ARG A 113 -1.39 -20.33 -8.36
C ARG A 113 -2.05 -21.45 -7.55
N TYR A 114 -1.49 -21.77 -6.39
CA TYR A 114 -2.07 -22.77 -5.50
C TYR A 114 -3.45 -22.31 -5.00
N LEU A 115 -3.53 -21.11 -4.41
CA LEU A 115 -4.78 -20.59 -3.87
C LEU A 115 -5.82 -20.38 -4.97
N GLU A 116 -5.42 -19.86 -6.13
CA GLU A 116 -6.30 -19.64 -7.28
C GLU A 116 -7.00 -20.94 -7.69
N LYS A 117 -6.22 -22.00 -7.91
CA LYS A 117 -6.75 -23.31 -8.29
C LYS A 117 -7.72 -23.87 -7.25
N GLU A 118 -7.33 -23.88 -5.97
CA GLU A 118 -8.15 -24.48 -4.92
C GLU A 118 -9.45 -23.69 -4.65
N LEU A 119 -9.39 -22.35 -4.76
CA LEU A 119 -10.56 -21.50 -4.60
C LEU A 119 -11.53 -21.65 -5.76
N GLU A 120 -11.04 -21.76 -7.00
CA GLU A 120 -11.88 -21.99 -8.18
C GLU A 120 -12.56 -23.36 -8.12
N LEU A 121 -11.85 -24.41 -7.68
CA LEU A 121 -12.44 -25.73 -7.42
C LEU A 121 -13.53 -25.69 -6.33
N SER A 122 -13.40 -24.75 -5.38
CA SER A 122 -14.37 -24.53 -4.31
C SER A 122 -15.53 -23.61 -4.71
N GLY A 123 -15.53 -23.08 -5.94
CA GLY A 123 -16.56 -22.18 -6.47
C GLY A 123 -16.38 -20.70 -6.13
N ALA A 124 -15.31 -20.32 -5.42
CA ALA A 124 -14.99 -18.93 -5.15
C ALA A 124 -14.32 -18.27 -6.37
N LYS A 125 -14.74 -17.04 -6.70
CA LYS A 125 -14.25 -16.34 -7.90
C LYS A 125 -13.00 -15.54 -7.61
N THR A 126 -11.91 -15.84 -8.30
CA THR A 126 -10.65 -15.10 -8.16
C THR A 126 -10.64 -13.85 -9.05
N LEU A 127 -10.22 -12.71 -8.51
CA LEU A 127 -10.20 -11.42 -9.22
C LEU A 127 -8.85 -11.19 -9.93
N GLN A 128 -8.44 -12.12 -10.79
CA GLN A 128 -7.15 -12.08 -11.49
C GLN A 128 -6.94 -10.81 -12.33
N GLY A 129 -8.00 -10.34 -12.99
CA GLY A 129 -7.98 -9.10 -13.78
C GLY A 129 -7.64 -7.87 -12.93
N VAL A 130 -8.18 -7.81 -11.71
CA VAL A 130 -7.90 -6.73 -10.75
C VAL A 130 -6.47 -6.85 -10.24
N ARG A 131 -6.00 -8.05 -9.87
CA ARG A 131 -4.60 -8.32 -9.50
C ARG A 131 -3.63 -7.83 -10.58
N ARG A 132 -3.92 -8.08 -11.87
CA ARG A 132 -3.07 -7.61 -12.98
C ARG A 132 -3.06 -6.09 -13.13
N ARG A 133 -4.21 -5.43 -12.96
CA ARG A 133 -4.31 -3.96 -12.99
C ARG A 133 -3.52 -3.34 -11.85
N ILE A 134 -3.70 -3.84 -10.63
CA ILE A 134 -2.94 -3.40 -9.45
C ILE A 134 -1.44 -3.56 -9.71
N ARG A 135 -1.00 -4.73 -10.22
CA ARG A 135 0.41 -4.96 -10.60
C ARG A 135 0.93 -3.91 -11.58
N LYS A 136 0.14 -3.53 -12.58
CA LYS A 136 0.56 -2.56 -13.60
C LYS A 136 0.93 -1.22 -12.98
N TYR A 137 0.14 -0.75 -12.01
CA TYR A 137 0.40 0.51 -11.31
C TYR A 137 1.46 0.37 -10.22
N MET A 138 1.53 -0.79 -9.57
CA MET A 138 2.58 -1.10 -8.60
C MET A 138 3.94 -1.39 -9.24
N ALA A 139 4.03 -1.75 -10.53
CA ALA A 139 5.32 -2.05 -11.17
C ALA A 139 6.29 -0.85 -11.23
N THR A 140 5.79 0.36 -11.01
CA THR A 140 6.62 1.57 -10.81
C THR A 140 7.26 1.61 -9.41
N TRP A 141 6.85 0.75 -8.48
CA TRP A 141 7.18 0.73 -7.05
C TRP A 141 7.77 -0.63 -6.69
N ARG A 142 8.98 -0.67 -6.16
CA ARG A 142 9.64 -1.96 -5.85
C ARG A 142 9.15 -2.57 -4.56
N CYS A 143 8.62 -1.74 -3.65
CA CYS A 143 8.24 -2.16 -2.31
C CYS A 143 6.97 -1.45 -1.84
N ILE A 144 6.20 -2.19 -1.04
CA ILE A 144 5.06 -1.70 -0.26
C ILE A 144 5.45 -0.54 0.69
N GLU A 145 6.74 -0.41 1.08
CA GLU A 145 7.24 0.71 1.88
C GLU A 145 7.17 2.08 1.18
N GLU A 146 7.33 2.11 -0.15
CA GLU A 146 7.20 3.37 -0.90
C GLU A 146 5.76 3.90 -0.79
N PHE A 147 4.77 3.01 -0.66
CA PHE A 147 3.34 3.31 -0.52
C PHE A 147 2.96 4.15 0.70
N VAL A 148 3.80 4.19 1.73
CA VAL A 148 3.57 5.05 2.90
C VAL A 148 3.73 6.52 2.53
N SER A 149 4.64 6.84 1.60
CA SER A 149 4.83 8.21 1.09
C SER A 149 3.63 8.73 0.29
N LEU A 150 2.80 7.82 -0.23
CA LEU A 150 1.55 8.17 -0.92
C LEU A 150 0.51 8.76 0.05
N LEU A 151 0.46 8.22 1.28
CA LEU A 151 -0.46 8.69 2.32
C LEU A 151 -0.10 10.10 2.78
N ASP A 152 1.19 10.38 2.97
CA ASP A 152 1.69 11.71 3.35
C ASP A 152 1.34 12.79 2.30
N ARG A 153 1.18 12.38 1.03
CA ARG A 153 0.77 13.27 -0.07
C ARG A 153 -0.74 13.43 -0.20
N SER A 154 -1.52 12.36 0.02
CA SER A 154 -2.99 12.45 -0.06
C SER A 154 -3.62 13.20 1.10
N ASP A 155 -2.96 13.20 2.27
CA ASP A 155 -3.38 13.96 3.46
C ASP A 155 -2.87 15.42 3.44
N SER A 156 -2.05 15.81 2.46
CA SER A 156 -1.73 17.23 2.28
C SER A 156 -2.98 17.95 1.76
N PRO A 157 -3.55 18.90 2.51
CA PRO A 157 -4.65 19.71 2.02
C PRO A 157 -4.14 20.55 0.84
N GLU A 158 -4.36 20.08 -0.38
CA GLU A 158 -4.29 20.92 -1.56
C GLU A 158 -5.41 21.97 -1.43
N ALA A 159 -5.02 23.13 -0.90
CA ALA A 159 -5.61 24.44 -1.10
C ALA A 159 -7.12 24.44 -1.39
N SER A 160 -7.92 24.38 -0.32
CA SER A 160 -9.19 25.09 -0.30
C SER A 160 -8.92 26.60 -0.26
N HIS A 161 -8.45 27.15 -1.37
CA HIS A 161 -8.59 28.57 -1.63
C HIS A 161 -9.38 28.72 -2.93
N GLN A 162 -10.52 29.38 -2.76
CA GLN A 162 -11.49 29.79 -3.77
C GLN A 162 -10.84 30.49 -4.97
#